data_AF-A0A661KYH7-F1
#
_entry.id   AF-A0A661KYH7-F1
#
_cell.length_a   1.000
_cell.length_b   1.000
_cell.length_c   1.000
_cell.angle_alpha   90.00
_cell.angle_beta   90.00
_cell.angle_gamma   90.00
#
_symmetry.space_group_name_H-M   'P 1'
#
loop_
_entity.id
_entity.type
_entity.pdbx_description
1 polymer ?
#
loop_
_entity_poly.entity_id
_entity_poly.type
_entity_poly.pdbx_seq_one_letter_code
_entity_poly.pdbx_strand_id
1 'polypeptide(L)'
;MKQKDWILDRINTPHDLKPLDLSELQILADEIREEIIKTVSKNGGHLAPSLGAVELTIALHYVFDAPRDKIIWDVGHQAYAHKIVTGRKDRFHTLRTYGGISGFPKREESPYDTFNTGHSSTSISAGLGMSTAKALKGEKDKIIAVIGDGAMMAGMAFEALNQAGHT
;
A
#
# COMPACT_ATOMS: atom_id res chain seq x y z
N MET A 1 30.36 7.55 -12.87
CA MET A 1 29.86 6.63 -11.83
C MET A 1 29.02 5.60 -12.57
N LYS A 2 29.29 4.29 -12.42
CA LYS A 2 28.44 3.27 -13.05
C LYS A 2 27.03 3.42 -12.46
N GLN A 3 26.03 3.53 -13.32
CA GLN A 3 24.63 3.47 -12.91
C GLN A 3 24.45 2.11 -12.21
N LYS A 4 24.13 2.13 -10.91
CA LYS A 4 23.81 0.93 -10.14
C LYS A 4 22.49 0.45 -10.74
N ASP A 5 22.49 -0.72 -11.38
CA ASP A 5 21.32 -1.27 -12.06
C ASP A 5 20.36 -1.77 -10.98
N TRP A 6 19.40 -0.93 -10.58
CA TRP A 6 18.47 -1.23 -9.49
C TRP A 6 17.36 -2.15 -9.98
N ILE A 7 16.97 -3.14 -9.17
CA ILE A 7 15.77 -3.94 -9.45
C ILE A 7 14.55 -3.03 -9.50
N LEU A 8 14.48 -2.06 -8.59
CA LEU A 8 13.44 -1.04 -8.51
C LEU A 8 13.28 -0.25 -9.81
N ASP A 9 14.34 -0.12 -10.62
CA ASP A 9 14.24 0.57 -11.90
C ASP A 9 13.34 -0.15 -12.90
N ARG A 10 13.18 -1.47 -12.73
CA ARG A 10 12.34 -2.35 -13.56
C ARG A 10 10.92 -2.53 -13.02
N ILE A 11 10.59 -1.99 -11.84
CA ILE A 11 9.27 -2.15 -11.21
C ILE A 11 8.39 -0.93 -11.47
N ASN A 12 7.41 -1.10 -12.36
CA ASN A 12 6.41 -0.08 -12.67
C ASN A 12 5.01 -0.48 -12.16
N THR A 13 4.72 -1.77 -12.08
CA THR A 13 3.43 -2.30 -11.63
C THR A 13 3.64 -3.49 -10.68
N PRO A 14 2.62 -3.88 -9.90
CA PRO A 14 2.69 -5.11 -9.09
C PRO A 14 3.01 -6.37 -9.90
N HIS A 15 2.68 -6.40 -11.19
CA HIS A 15 2.97 -7.55 -12.04
C HIS A 15 4.47 -7.77 -12.25
N ASP A 16 5.26 -6.70 -12.22
CA ASP A 16 6.72 -6.75 -12.39
C ASP A 16 7.42 -7.40 -11.18
N LEU A 17 6.71 -7.56 -10.05
CA LEU A 17 7.22 -8.26 -8.88
C LEU A 17 7.16 -9.78 -9.04
N LYS A 18 6.15 -10.30 -9.75
CA LYS A 18 5.87 -11.75 -9.85
C LYS A 18 6.98 -12.61 -10.45
N PRO A 19 7.81 -12.16 -11.42
CA PRO A 19 8.91 -12.95 -11.94
C PRO A 19 10.17 -12.95 -11.05
N LEU A 20 10.23 -12.09 -10.03
CA LEU A 20 11.39 -11.99 -9.15
C LEU A 20 11.45 -13.19 -8.19
N ASP A 21 12.66 -13.69 -7.94
CA ASP A 21 12.86 -14.68 -6.90
C ASP A 21 12.94 -14.05 -5.49
N LEU A 22 12.93 -14.88 -4.44
CA LEU A 22 12.97 -14.40 -3.05
C LEU A 22 14.22 -13.56 -2.73
N SER A 23 15.35 -13.84 -3.38
CA SER A 23 16.59 -13.08 -3.17
C SER A 23 16.52 -11.70 -3.83
N GLU A 24 15.94 -11.63 -5.04
CA GLU A 24 15.66 -10.39 -5.73
C GLU A 24 14.64 -9.53 -4.98
N LEU A 25 13.62 -10.13 -4.36
CA LEU A 25 12.64 -9.41 -3.54
C LEU A 25 13.28 -8.79 -2.28
N GLN A 26 14.27 -9.43 -1.68
CA GLN A 26 15.02 -8.86 -0.55
C GLN A 26 15.85 -7.65 -0.98
N ILE A 27 16.55 -7.76 -2.12
CA ILE A 27 17.31 -6.64 -2.69
C ILE A 27 16.37 -5.47 -3.03
N LEU A 28 15.22 -5.77 -3.64
CA LEU A 28 14.19 -4.76 -3.94
C LEU A 28 13.69 -4.06 -2.68
N ALA A 29 13.51 -4.78 -1.56
CA ALA A 29 13.09 -4.18 -0.30
C ALA A 29 14.11 -3.14 0.19
N ASP A 30 15.40 -3.43 0.08
CA ASP A 30 16.46 -2.49 0.46
C ASP A 30 16.52 -1.27 -0.45
N GLU A 31 16.36 -1.45 -1.76
CA GLU A 31 16.29 -0.33 -2.72
C GLU A 31 15.07 0.57 -2.46
N ILE A 32 13.91 -0.02 -2.13
CA ILE A 32 12.71 0.73 -1.73
C ILE A 32 12.97 1.53 -0.45
N ARG A 33 13.65 0.95 0.56
CA ARG A 33 14.03 1.69 1.77
C ARG A 33 14.93 2.87 1.46
N GLU A 34 15.93 2.67 0.60
CA GLU A 34 16.84 3.75 0.18
C GLU A 34 16.06 4.91 -0.47
N GLU A 35 15.13 4.61 -1.38
CA GLU A 35 14.32 5.65 -2.05
C GLU A 35 13.36 6.36 -1.09
N ILE A 36 12.76 5.63 -0.13
CA ILE A 36 11.95 6.21 0.94
C ILE A 36 12.77 7.17 1.80
N ILE A 37 13.93 6.74 2.30
CA ILE A 37 14.81 7.57 3.16
C ILE A 37 15.25 8.83 2.40
N LYS A 38 15.70 8.66 1.15
CA LYS A 38 16.17 9.74 0.28
C LYS A 38 15.08 10.78 0.05
N THR A 39 13.84 10.38 -0.23
CA THR A 39 12.73 11.32 -0.47
C THR A 39 12.26 11.98 0.83
N VAL A 40 12.05 11.19 1.89
CA VAL A 40 11.53 11.71 3.16
C VAL A 40 12.54 12.63 3.86
N SER A 41 13.85 12.41 3.69
CA SER A 41 14.88 13.32 4.22
C SER A 41 14.80 14.74 3.64
N LYS A 42 14.21 14.91 2.46
CA LYS A 42 14.05 16.21 1.79
C LYS A 42 12.66 16.82 2.02
N ASN A 43 11.62 16.01 1.94
CA ASN A 43 10.24 16.49 1.92
C ASN A 43 9.53 16.37 3.28
N GLY A 44 10.11 15.64 4.24
CA GLY A 44 9.41 15.14 5.42
C GLY A 44 8.39 14.05 5.08
N GLY A 45 7.73 13.49 6.10
CA GLY A 45 6.75 12.42 5.94
C GLY A 45 6.89 11.32 6.97
N HIS A 46 6.16 10.22 6.75
CA HIS A 46 6.04 9.12 7.72
C HIS A 46 7.08 8.03 7.45
N LEU A 47 8.29 8.23 8.00
CA LEU A 47 9.43 7.35 7.75
C LEU A 47 9.26 5.96 8.40
N ALA A 48 9.26 5.91 9.73
CA ALA A 48 9.26 4.66 10.49
C ALA A 48 8.13 3.66 10.10
N PRO A 49 6.85 4.06 10.04
CA PRO A 49 5.79 3.13 9.65
C PRO A 49 5.92 2.64 8.20
N SER A 50 6.42 3.49 7.29
CA SER A 50 6.64 3.10 5.89
C SER A 50 7.79 2.11 5.74
N LEU A 51 8.88 2.28 6.49
CA LEU A 51 10.01 1.34 6.47
C LEU A 51 9.62 -0.03 7.07
N GLY A 52 8.78 -0.05 8.10
CA GLY A 52 8.30 -1.29 8.72
C GLY A 52 7.32 -2.09 7.86
N ALA A 53 6.73 -1.48 6.83
CA ALA A 53 5.73 -2.11 5.97
C ALA A 53 6.27 -2.52 4.59
N VAL A 54 7.58 -2.39 4.32
CA VAL A 54 8.16 -2.65 2.98
C VAL A 54 7.95 -4.10 2.55
N GLU A 55 8.40 -5.08 3.35
CA GLU A 55 8.27 -6.50 3.01
C GLU A 55 6.81 -6.92 2.90
N LEU A 56 5.97 -6.47 3.85
CA LEU A 56 4.54 -6.75 3.81
C LEU A 56 3.92 -6.22 2.52
N THR A 57 4.27 -5.01 2.11
CA THR A 57 3.79 -4.41 0.87
C THR A 57 4.20 -5.24 -0.35
N ILE A 58 5.48 -5.62 -0.43
CA ILE A 58 6.00 -6.44 -1.53
C ILE A 58 5.25 -7.77 -1.57
N ALA A 59 5.13 -8.46 -0.44
CA ALA A 59 4.45 -9.74 -0.34
C ALA A 59 2.97 -9.66 -0.77
N LEU A 60 2.26 -8.62 -0.33
CA LEU A 60 0.87 -8.40 -0.74
C LEU A 60 0.74 -8.22 -2.26
N HIS A 61 1.59 -7.40 -2.86
CA HIS A 61 1.55 -7.16 -4.31
C HIS A 61 2.14 -8.29 -5.15
N TYR A 62 2.99 -9.13 -4.56
CA TYR A 62 3.51 -10.35 -5.19
C TYR A 62 2.43 -11.44 -5.24
N VAL A 63 1.67 -11.61 -4.16
CA VAL A 63 0.65 -12.68 -4.03
C VAL A 63 -0.70 -12.29 -4.64
N PHE A 64 -1.16 -11.06 -4.41
CA PHE A 64 -2.48 -10.59 -4.83
C PHE A 64 -2.42 -9.83 -6.15
N ASP A 65 -3.53 -9.84 -6.89
CA ASP A 65 -3.62 -9.28 -8.23
C ASP A 65 -4.26 -7.88 -8.20
N ALA A 66 -3.56 -6.90 -7.60
CA ALA A 66 -4.02 -5.52 -7.59
C ALA A 66 -3.95 -4.90 -9.01
N PRO A 67 -4.92 -4.07 -9.45
CA PRO A 67 -6.02 -3.51 -8.66
C PRO A 67 -7.32 -4.35 -8.72
N ARG A 68 -7.31 -5.57 -9.25
CA ARG A 68 -8.49 -6.44 -9.27
C ARG A 68 -8.83 -6.87 -7.83
N ASP A 69 -7.84 -7.43 -7.15
CA ASP A 69 -7.84 -7.54 -5.70
C ASP A 69 -7.65 -6.14 -5.08
N LYS A 70 -8.33 -5.88 -3.98
CA LYS A 70 -8.32 -4.57 -3.32
C LYS A 70 -7.50 -4.63 -2.05
N ILE A 71 -6.50 -3.77 -1.96
CA ILE A 71 -5.71 -3.56 -0.75
C ILE A 71 -6.09 -2.21 -0.17
N ILE A 72 -6.47 -2.20 1.12
CA ILE A 72 -6.89 -1.02 1.87
C ILE A 72 -5.87 -0.82 2.99
N TRP A 73 -5.20 0.33 3.02
CA TRP A 73 -4.24 0.68 4.06
C TRP A 73 -4.89 1.60 5.08
N ASP A 74 -5.10 1.14 6.31
CA ASP A 74 -5.66 1.96 7.39
C ASP A 74 -4.71 3.12 7.75
N VAL A 75 -5.24 4.33 7.94
CA VAL A 75 -4.52 5.61 7.98
C VAL A 75 -3.78 5.90 6.66
N GLY A 76 -2.92 5.00 6.20
CA GLY A 76 -2.21 5.05 4.93
C GLY A 76 -0.80 5.62 5.02
N HIS A 77 -0.37 6.06 6.20
CA HIS A 77 0.97 6.62 6.44
C HIS A 77 2.13 5.61 6.28
N GLN A 78 1.82 4.32 6.21
CA GLN A 78 2.74 3.21 5.98
C GLN A 78 2.83 2.80 4.50
N ALA A 79 2.06 3.43 3.61
CA ALA A 79 1.85 2.97 2.24
C ALA A 79 2.84 3.54 1.21
N TYR A 80 4.03 4.00 1.61
CA TYR A 80 5.00 4.56 0.65
C TYR A 80 5.56 3.51 -0.31
N ALA A 81 5.95 2.34 0.20
CA ALA A 81 6.32 1.21 -0.64
C ALA A 81 5.16 0.86 -1.61
N HIS A 82 3.92 0.92 -1.14
CA HIS A 82 2.75 0.63 -1.95
C HIS A 82 2.67 1.61 -3.12
N LYS A 83 2.87 2.92 -2.88
CA LYS A 83 2.90 3.92 -3.96
C LYS A 83 4.04 3.66 -4.94
N ILE A 84 5.23 3.34 -4.44
CA ILE A 84 6.41 3.07 -5.27
C ILE A 84 6.15 1.92 -6.25
N VAL A 85 5.68 0.76 -5.79
CA VAL A 85 5.49 -0.44 -6.63
C VAL A 85 4.19 -0.44 -7.46
N THR A 86 3.43 0.66 -7.43
CA THR A 86 2.15 0.81 -8.15
C THR A 86 2.17 2.01 -9.11
N GLY A 87 3.28 2.17 -9.81
CA GLY A 87 3.42 3.11 -10.93
C GLY A 87 3.70 4.55 -10.55
N ARG A 88 4.08 4.81 -9.28
CA ARG A 88 4.35 6.18 -8.81
C ARG A 88 5.79 6.42 -8.38
N LYS A 89 6.70 5.47 -8.60
CA LYS A 89 8.14 5.61 -8.34
C LYS A 89 8.72 6.92 -8.91
N ASP A 90 8.49 7.20 -10.19
CA ASP A 90 9.09 8.38 -10.85
C ASP A 90 8.57 9.71 -10.30
N ARG A 91 7.37 9.71 -9.72
CA ARG A 91 6.77 10.88 -9.07
C ARG A 91 7.01 10.89 -7.56
N PHE A 92 7.63 9.86 -7.00
CA PHE A 92 7.74 9.68 -5.56
C PHE A 92 8.53 10.80 -4.89
N HIS A 93 9.52 11.35 -5.59
CA HIS A 93 10.27 12.53 -5.15
C HIS A 93 9.40 13.79 -4.87
N THR A 94 8.15 13.83 -5.35
CA THR A 94 7.17 14.91 -5.09
C THR A 94 6.27 14.64 -3.88
N LEU A 95 6.57 13.60 -3.09
CA LEU A 95 5.79 13.22 -1.92
C LEU A 95 5.53 14.40 -0.99
N ARG A 96 4.23 14.63 -0.68
CA ARG A 96 3.74 15.69 0.23
C ARG A 96 4.09 17.13 -0.18
N THR A 97 4.51 17.36 -1.42
CA THR A 97 4.69 18.72 -1.95
C THR A 97 3.40 19.23 -2.58
N TYR A 98 3.27 20.54 -2.73
CA TYR A 98 2.16 21.13 -3.50
C TYR A 98 2.16 20.59 -4.94
N GLY A 99 1.00 20.12 -5.41
CA GLY A 99 0.87 19.47 -6.74
C GLY A 99 1.52 18.08 -6.86
N GLY A 100 2.19 17.60 -5.81
CA GLY A 100 2.84 16.29 -5.76
C GLY A 100 1.90 15.16 -5.33
N ILE A 101 2.48 13.99 -5.08
CA ILE A 101 1.71 12.83 -4.60
C ILE A 101 1.35 12.97 -3.11
N SER A 102 0.18 12.47 -2.74
CA SER A 102 -0.34 12.48 -1.39
C SER A 102 0.53 11.65 -0.44
N GLY A 103 0.58 12.05 0.83
CA GLY A 103 1.20 11.27 1.90
C GLY A 103 0.38 10.05 2.35
N PHE A 104 -0.80 9.85 1.78
CA PHE A 104 -1.74 8.76 2.07
C PHE A 104 -2.33 8.23 0.76
N PRO A 105 -2.85 6.99 0.72
CA PRO A 105 -3.65 6.49 -0.40
C PRO A 105 -4.82 7.43 -0.72
N LYS A 106 -4.96 7.72 -2.01
CA LYS A 106 -5.98 8.59 -2.58
C LYS A 106 -6.46 8.01 -3.91
N ARG A 107 -7.74 7.63 -3.99
CA ARG A 107 -8.41 7.04 -5.16
C ARG A 107 -8.26 7.86 -6.42
N GLU A 108 -8.27 9.19 -6.30
CA GLU A 108 -8.09 10.08 -7.44
C GLU A 108 -6.63 10.11 -7.95
N GLU A 109 -5.67 9.60 -7.17
CA GLU A 109 -4.25 9.52 -7.53
C GLU A 109 -3.88 8.22 -8.25
N SER A 110 -4.55 7.10 -7.93
CA SER A 110 -4.18 5.79 -8.44
C SER A 110 -5.32 4.75 -8.35
N PRO A 111 -5.48 3.87 -9.35
CA PRO A 111 -6.43 2.75 -9.27
C PRO A 111 -6.06 1.70 -8.19
N TYR A 112 -4.82 1.74 -7.69
CA TYR A 112 -4.33 0.87 -6.61
C TYR A 112 -4.69 1.40 -5.22
N ASP A 113 -5.08 2.68 -5.11
CA ASP A 113 -5.52 3.29 -3.86
C ASP A 113 -7.02 3.05 -3.68
N THR A 114 -7.38 1.92 -3.07
CA THR A 114 -8.78 1.45 -2.99
C THR A 114 -9.71 2.42 -2.25
N PHE A 115 -9.24 3.05 -1.18
CA PHE A 115 -10.03 3.87 -0.26
C PHE A 115 -9.22 5.10 0.18
N ASN A 116 -9.85 6.28 0.25
CA ASN A 116 -9.19 7.49 0.72
C ASN A 116 -9.04 7.40 2.23
N THR A 117 -7.80 7.36 2.72
CA THR A 117 -7.53 7.23 4.15
C THR A 117 -6.85 8.48 4.71
N GLY A 118 -6.91 8.63 6.02
CA GLY A 118 -6.25 9.70 6.78
C GLY A 118 -6.58 9.56 8.25
N HIS A 119 -7.87 9.43 8.58
CA HIS A 119 -8.29 8.94 9.89
C HIS A 119 -8.10 7.42 9.99
N SER A 120 -7.87 6.94 11.21
CA SER A 120 -7.65 5.54 11.51
C SER A 120 -8.94 4.73 11.58
N SER A 121 -8.79 3.41 11.61
CA SER A 121 -9.80 2.43 12.03
C SER A 121 -10.96 2.23 11.05
N THR A 122 -10.82 2.74 9.83
CA THR A 122 -11.87 2.72 8.79
C THR A 122 -11.73 1.56 7.81
N SER A 123 -10.55 0.94 7.74
CA SER A 123 -10.20 -0.04 6.70
C SER A 123 -11.07 -1.30 6.73
N ILE A 124 -11.38 -1.83 7.91
CA ILE A 124 -12.15 -3.07 8.07
C ILE A 124 -13.61 -2.83 7.65
N SER A 125 -14.25 -1.75 8.11
CA SER A 125 -15.63 -1.41 7.71
C SER A 125 -15.73 -1.19 6.20
N ALA A 126 -14.79 -0.42 5.63
CA ALA A 126 -14.73 -0.19 4.19
C ALA A 126 -14.52 -1.51 3.41
N GLY A 127 -13.62 -2.35 3.90
CA GLY A 127 -13.34 -3.67 3.32
C GLY A 127 -14.54 -4.60 3.35
N LEU A 128 -15.28 -4.64 4.47
CA LEU A 128 -16.51 -5.42 4.60
C LEU A 128 -17.54 -4.98 3.56
N GLY A 129 -17.79 -3.67 3.42
CA GLY A 129 -18.71 -3.15 2.41
C GLY A 129 -18.31 -3.53 0.98
N MET A 130 -17.01 -3.45 0.66
CA MET A 130 -16.49 -3.87 -0.65
C MET A 130 -16.63 -5.37 -0.88
N SER A 131 -16.37 -6.19 0.15
CA SER A 131 -16.50 -7.64 0.10
C SER A 131 -17.96 -8.04 -0.17
N THR A 132 -18.91 -7.45 0.57
CA THR A 132 -20.34 -7.66 0.37
C THR A 132 -20.79 -7.26 -1.04
N ALA A 133 -20.34 -6.10 -1.52
CA ALA A 133 -20.67 -5.66 -2.87
C ALA A 133 -20.14 -6.62 -3.96
N LYS A 134 -18.93 -7.17 -3.79
CA LYS A 134 -18.37 -8.18 -4.69
C LYS A 134 -19.16 -9.48 -4.66
N ALA A 135 -19.51 -9.96 -3.47
CA ALA A 135 -20.31 -11.17 -3.31
C ALA A 135 -21.67 -11.05 -4.03
N LEU A 136 -22.35 -9.91 -3.88
CA LEU A 136 -23.62 -9.62 -4.57
C LEU A 136 -23.50 -9.59 -6.10
N LYS A 137 -22.31 -9.26 -6.62
CA LYS A 137 -22.01 -9.26 -8.05
C LYS A 137 -21.47 -10.60 -8.57
N GLY A 138 -21.24 -11.58 -7.70
CA GLY A 138 -20.58 -12.84 -8.05
C GLY A 138 -19.09 -12.69 -8.36
N GLU A 139 -18.46 -11.59 -7.96
CA GLU A 139 -17.03 -11.34 -8.12
C GLU A 139 -16.25 -12.11 -7.04
N LYS A 140 -15.15 -12.78 -7.42
CA LYS A 140 -14.35 -13.63 -6.51
C LYS A 140 -13.04 -12.96 -6.02
N ASP A 141 -12.81 -11.72 -6.43
CA ASP A 141 -11.60 -10.97 -6.10
C ASP A 141 -11.52 -10.71 -4.59
N LYS A 142 -10.29 -10.58 -4.09
CA LYS A 142 -10.00 -10.48 -2.67
C LYS A 142 -10.05 -9.04 -2.19
N ILE A 143 -10.46 -8.87 -0.94
CA ILE A 143 -10.36 -7.61 -0.19
C ILE A 143 -9.40 -7.85 0.97
N ILE A 144 -8.36 -7.02 1.06
CA ILE A 144 -7.30 -7.11 2.07
C ILE A 144 -7.25 -5.77 2.81
N ALA A 145 -7.51 -5.79 4.11
CA ALA A 145 -7.35 -4.63 4.98
C ALA A 145 -6.02 -4.75 5.76
N VAL A 146 -5.17 -3.74 5.66
CA VAL A 146 -3.92 -3.62 6.43
C VAL A 146 -4.12 -2.57 7.50
N ILE A 147 -4.20 -3.01 8.75
CA ILE A 147 -4.46 -2.15 9.91
C ILE A 147 -3.31 -2.25 10.92
N GLY A 148 -2.87 -1.10 11.44
CA GLY A 148 -1.89 -1.05 12.53
C GLY A 148 -2.55 -1.39 13.87
N ASP A 149 -1.77 -1.89 14.82
CA ASP A 149 -2.22 -2.25 16.17
C ASP A 149 -2.87 -1.06 16.90
N GLY A 150 -2.28 0.14 16.82
CA GLY A 150 -2.89 1.35 17.39
C GLY A 150 -4.22 1.72 16.75
N ALA A 151 -4.38 1.54 15.44
CA ALA A 151 -5.63 1.79 14.74
C ALA A 151 -6.69 0.73 15.05
N MET A 152 -6.28 -0.49 15.42
CA MET A 152 -7.19 -1.57 15.80
C MET A 152 -7.92 -1.29 17.12
N MET A 153 -7.40 -0.40 17.98
CA MET A 153 -7.97 -0.12 19.29
C MET A 153 -9.26 0.73 19.27
N ALA A 154 -9.61 1.35 18.14
CA ALA A 154 -10.81 2.20 18.08
C ALA A 154 -12.09 1.36 17.94
N GLY A 155 -13.18 1.85 18.53
CA GLY A 155 -14.49 1.17 18.51
C GLY A 155 -14.96 0.80 17.11
N MET A 156 -14.76 1.66 16.11
CA MET A 156 -15.12 1.39 14.71
C MET A 156 -14.49 0.10 14.17
N ALA A 157 -13.24 -0.20 14.52
CA ALA A 157 -12.58 -1.40 14.07
C ALA A 157 -13.18 -2.67 14.72
N PHE A 158 -13.56 -2.59 16.00
CA PHE A 158 -14.26 -3.68 16.70
C PHE A 158 -15.68 -3.89 16.20
N GLU A 159 -16.43 -2.82 15.96
CA GLU A 159 -17.77 -2.89 15.35
C GLU A 159 -17.70 -3.58 13.98
N ALA A 160 -16.72 -3.20 13.17
CA ALA A 160 -16.49 -3.79 11.85
C ALA A 160 -16.14 -5.29 11.92
N LEU A 161 -15.22 -5.67 12.81
CA LEU A 161 -14.88 -7.08 13.02
C LEU A 161 -16.05 -7.90 13.52
N ASN A 162 -16.84 -7.35 14.45
CA ASN A 162 -18.01 -8.03 14.98
C ASN A 162 -19.06 -8.26 13.88
N GLN A 163 -19.28 -7.26 13.02
CA GLN A 163 -20.18 -7.41 11.87
C GLN A 163 -19.64 -8.40 10.83
N ALA A 164 -18.33 -8.36 10.55
CA ALA A 164 -17.68 -9.28 9.63
C ALA A 164 -17.69 -10.74 10.12
N GLY A 165 -17.63 -10.96 11.44
CA GLY A 165 -17.74 -12.31 12.02
C GLY A 165 -19.16 -12.86 12.02
N HIS A 166 -20.17 -12.01 11.88
CA HIS A 166 -21.58 -12.41 11.83
C HIS A 166 -22.08 -12.72 10.41
N THR A 167 -21.48 -12.09 9.40
CA THR A 167 -21.95 -12.09 8.00
C THR A 167 -21.13 -13.04 7.14
#